data_AF-A0A017T8B6-F1
#
_entry.id   AF-A0A017T8B6-F1
#
_cell.length_a   1.000
_cell.length_b   1.000
_cell.length_c   1.000
_cell.angle_alpha   90.00
_cell.angle_beta   90.00
_cell.angle_gamma   90.00
#
_symmetry.space_group_name_H-M   'P 1'
#
loop_
_entity.id
_entity.type
_entity.pdbx_description
1 polymer ?
#
loop_
_entity_poly.entity_id
_entity_poly.type
_entity_poly.pdbx_seq_one_letter_code
_entity_poly.pdbx_strand_id
1 'polypeptide(L)'
;MHTPDAAEVVHAWTQAAARRQDLRALAAAVVGEALGTPGEALRRQLDRATTFERGRLLRRGTERLEPEVSTVCLALLHEPDTLGLQGATAVGAAGAQATHDAGEAEGPEAWLGAVLSRLREGGTAPAGRAGWGTLGALARLMLPGSTPALLFVARGASSPGWLGDVARVAMTLLEAQPQLSVAVASEKPVSALPPSRARALLQEGEIAVRGLGAVEIGAALAAAGVPAGDAPAAVIARLVQDGADPPLVTLYARVAAEVAGVARSTGPDAGSKARSAAEQFLYERLASLPATAGLFALNAPAGFRFGGREAEVDLLARGPKIAVEIDGYFHFQSPEAYRRDRRKDVVLQRNGYVVLRFLAEDVVARLEEILDTITAVVGERVAWGP
;
A
#
# COMPACT_ATOMS: atom_id res chain seq x y z
N MET A 1 -8.82 -22.60 -8.03
CA MET A 1 -8.92 -21.16 -7.73
C MET A 1 -8.94 -21.03 -6.22
N HIS A 2 -7.89 -20.45 -5.62
CA HIS A 2 -7.68 -20.55 -4.17
C HIS A 2 -8.57 -19.56 -3.43
N THR A 3 -9.52 -20.09 -2.66
CA THR A 3 -10.01 -19.40 -1.46
C THR A 3 -8.80 -18.96 -0.65
N PRO A 4 -8.76 -17.71 -0.15
CA PRO A 4 -7.61 -17.22 0.60
C PRO A 4 -7.31 -18.17 1.75
N ASP A 5 -6.06 -18.67 1.81
CA ASP A 5 -5.62 -19.52 2.90
C ASP A 5 -5.64 -18.69 4.19
N ALA A 6 -6.25 -19.22 5.24
CA ALA A 6 -6.32 -18.55 6.54
C ALA A 6 -4.92 -18.15 7.03
N ALA A 7 -3.91 -18.97 6.71
CA ALA A 7 -2.55 -18.68 7.12
C ALA A 7 -1.88 -17.56 6.31
N GLU A 8 -2.21 -17.40 5.03
CA GLU A 8 -1.80 -16.23 4.23
C GLU A 8 -2.44 -14.94 4.76
N VAL A 9 -3.73 -15.00 5.11
CA VAL A 9 -4.46 -13.86 5.69
C VAL A 9 -3.85 -13.45 7.03
N VAL A 10 -3.58 -14.41 7.92
CA VAL A 10 -2.91 -14.14 9.21
C VAL A 10 -1.54 -13.53 8.98
N HIS A 11 -0.75 -14.04 8.02
CA HIS A 11 0.58 -13.50 7.71
C HIS A 11 0.52 -12.04 7.24
N ALA A 12 -0.30 -11.75 6.23
CA ALA A 12 -0.46 -10.40 5.69
C ALA A 12 -0.99 -9.41 6.73
N TRP A 13 -1.97 -9.83 7.55
CA TRP A 13 -2.52 -9.01 8.61
C TRP A 13 -1.48 -8.72 9.69
N THR A 14 -0.70 -9.72 10.10
CA THR A 14 0.33 -9.54 11.15
C THR A 14 1.45 -8.61 10.67
N GLN A 15 1.86 -8.70 9.40
CA GLN A 15 2.78 -7.74 8.79
C GLN A 15 2.22 -6.31 8.83
N ALA A 16 0.94 -6.13 8.47
CA ALA A 16 0.30 -4.82 8.52
C ALA A 16 0.22 -4.27 9.95
N ALA A 17 -0.03 -5.13 10.94
CA ALA A 17 -0.06 -4.76 12.35
C ALA A 17 1.34 -4.35 12.85
N ALA A 18 2.38 -5.11 12.51
CA ALA A 18 3.77 -4.84 12.90
C ALA A 18 4.30 -3.52 12.31
N ARG A 19 3.82 -3.08 11.14
CA ARG A 19 4.13 -1.76 10.57
C ARG A 19 3.51 -0.60 11.35
N ARG A 20 2.48 -0.85 12.16
CA ARG A 20 1.75 0.18 12.93
C ARG A 20 2.12 0.21 14.40
N GLN A 21 2.44 -0.94 14.99
CA GLN A 21 2.67 -1.09 16.43
C GLN A 21 3.78 -2.11 16.73
N ASP A 22 4.51 -1.88 17.83
CA ASP A 22 5.47 -2.86 18.36
C ASP A 22 4.70 -4.01 19.04
N LEU A 23 4.40 -5.05 18.26
CA LEU A 23 3.66 -6.23 18.73
C LEU A 23 4.37 -6.92 19.91
N ARG A 24 5.71 -6.88 19.96
CA ARG A 24 6.50 -7.44 21.07
C ARG A 24 6.32 -6.61 22.34
N ALA A 25 6.26 -5.28 22.24
CA ALA A 25 5.94 -4.41 23.36
C ALA A 25 4.53 -4.68 23.92
N LEU A 26 3.55 -4.83 23.04
CA LEU A 26 2.16 -5.10 23.42
C LEU A 26 2.03 -6.46 24.13
N ALA A 27 2.66 -7.51 23.58
CA ALA A 27 2.71 -8.81 24.24
C ALA A 27 3.38 -8.72 25.62
N ALA A 28 4.48 -7.99 25.75
CA ALA A 28 5.16 -7.82 27.03
C ALA A 28 4.31 -7.03 28.04
N ALA A 29 3.51 -6.06 27.60
CA ALA A 29 2.58 -5.35 28.45
C ALA A 29 1.52 -6.29 29.04
N VAL A 30 0.91 -7.14 28.20
CA VAL A 30 -0.12 -8.11 28.63
C VAL A 30 0.46 -9.15 29.59
N VAL A 31 1.60 -9.75 29.25
CA VAL A 31 2.26 -10.73 30.14
C VAL A 31 2.77 -10.06 31.42
N GLY A 32 3.26 -8.83 31.30
CA GLY A 32 3.70 -8.02 32.44
C GLY A 32 2.58 -7.75 33.42
N GLU A 33 1.40 -7.35 32.93
CA GLU A 33 0.20 -7.13 33.74
C GLU A 33 -0.18 -8.40 34.53
N ALA A 34 -0.19 -9.56 33.87
CA ALA A 34 -0.49 -10.85 34.53
C ALA A 34 0.53 -11.22 35.64
N LEU A 35 1.76 -10.72 35.53
CA LEU A 35 2.84 -10.87 36.50
C LEU A 35 2.94 -9.72 37.52
N GLY A 36 2.13 -8.66 37.40
CA GLY A 36 2.27 -7.44 38.20
C GLY A 36 3.57 -6.68 37.94
N THR A 37 4.13 -6.79 36.74
CA THR A 37 5.40 -6.17 36.33
C THR A 37 5.16 -5.27 35.11
N PRO A 38 5.64 -4.00 35.08
CA PRO A 38 5.50 -3.16 33.90
C PRO A 38 6.10 -3.82 32.66
N GLY A 39 5.42 -3.74 31.51
CA GLY A 39 5.84 -4.46 30.29
C GLY A 39 7.27 -4.16 29.82
N GLU A 40 7.71 -2.91 29.94
CA GLU A 40 9.09 -2.53 29.61
C GLU A 40 10.12 -3.15 30.58
N ALA A 41 9.77 -3.28 31.86
CA ALA A 41 10.59 -3.98 32.84
C ALA A 41 10.65 -5.48 32.55
N LEU A 42 9.53 -6.09 32.14
CA LEU A 42 9.49 -7.47 31.69
C LEU A 42 10.38 -7.68 30.46
N ARG A 43 10.34 -6.80 29.45
CA ARG A 43 11.23 -6.88 28.28
C ARG A 43 12.70 -6.89 28.69
N ARG A 44 13.12 -5.93 29.52
CA ARG A 44 14.49 -5.87 30.04
C ARG A 44 14.89 -7.12 30.82
N GLN A 45 13.95 -7.74 31.54
CA GLN A 45 14.20 -9.01 32.22
C GLN A 45 14.37 -10.16 31.22
N LEU A 46 13.50 -10.28 30.23
CA LEU A 46 13.56 -11.32 29.20
C LEU A 46 14.83 -11.23 28.34
N ASP A 47 15.30 -10.01 28.05
CA ASP A 47 16.51 -9.76 27.27
C ASP A 47 17.79 -10.16 28.04
N ARG A 48 17.74 -10.19 29.37
CA ARG A 48 18.86 -10.58 30.24
C ARG A 48 18.75 -12.02 30.78
N ALA A 49 17.58 -12.64 30.63
CA ALA A 49 17.29 -13.96 31.18
C ALA A 49 17.94 -15.07 30.35
N THR A 50 18.42 -16.11 31.02
CA THR A 50 18.79 -17.38 30.37
C THR A 50 17.56 -18.03 29.72
N THR A 51 17.75 -18.96 28.78
CA THR A 51 16.65 -19.70 28.14
C THR A 51 15.69 -20.34 29.16
N PHE A 52 16.23 -20.92 30.23
CA PHE A 52 15.44 -21.54 31.29
C PHE A 52 14.63 -20.51 32.10
N GLU A 53 15.26 -19.41 32.52
CA GLU A 53 14.59 -18.33 33.26
C GLU A 53 13.50 -17.67 32.43
N ARG A 54 13.79 -17.42 31.14
CA ARG A 54 12.83 -16.90 30.16
C ARG A 54 11.63 -17.81 30.03
N GLY A 55 11.85 -19.11 29.81
CA GLY A 55 10.77 -20.11 29.72
C GLY A 55 9.91 -20.16 30.98
N ARG A 56 10.52 -20.07 32.16
CA ARG A 56 9.81 -20.05 33.45
C ARG A 56 8.98 -18.78 33.65
N LEU A 57 9.56 -17.61 33.33
CA LEU A 57 8.89 -16.31 33.43
C LEU A 57 7.69 -16.24 32.49
N LEU A 58 7.90 -16.59 31.21
CA LEU A 58 6.85 -16.58 30.21
C LEU A 58 5.73 -17.56 30.57
N ARG A 59 6.05 -18.81 30.94
CA ARG A 59 5.04 -19.78 31.37
C ARG A 59 4.18 -19.24 32.53
N ARG A 60 4.82 -18.71 33.57
CA ARG A 60 4.09 -18.13 34.72
C ARG A 60 3.20 -16.95 34.33
N GLY A 61 3.67 -16.11 33.41
CA GLY A 61 2.93 -14.93 32.97
C GLY A 61 1.79 -15.26 32.01
N THR A 62 1.91 -16.32 31.21
CA THR A 62 0.90 -16.70 30.23
C THR A 62 -0.09 -17.77 30.71
N GLU A 63 0.19 -18.47 31.82
CA GLU A 63 -0.71 -19.44 32.48
C GLU A 63 -2.08 -18.86 32.87
N ARG A 64 -2.16 -17.54 33.08
CA ARG A 64 -3.40 -16.83 33.45
C ARG A 64 -4.13 -16.20 32.26
N LEU A 65 -3.54 -16.28 31.07
CA LEU A 65 -4.13 -15.72 29.86
C LEU A 65 -5.00 -16.77 29.17
N GLU A 66 -5.92 -16.30 28.33
CA GLU A 66 -6.65 -17.21 27.42
C GLU A 66 -5.65 -17.99 26.54
N PRO A 67 -5.93 -19.27 26.20
CA PRO A 67 -4.99 -20.13 25.49
C PRO A 67 -4.43 -19.51 24.19
N GLU A 68 -5.27 -18.85 23.41
CA GLU A 68 -4.89 -18.20 22.15
C GLU A 68 -4.00 -16.98 22.40
N VAL A 69 -4.32 -16.16 23.39
CA VAL A 69 -3.51 -14.99 23.79
C VAL A 69 -2.18 -15.42 24.37
N SER A 70 -2.17 -16.47 25.18
CA SER A 70 -0.98 -17.12 25.71
C SER A 70 -0.06 -17.57 24.59
N THR A 71 -0.60 -18.29 23.59
CA THR A 71 0.15 -18.79 22.43
C THR A 71 0.77 -17.65 21.62
N VAL A 72 0.00 -16.59 21.35
CA VAL A 72 0.50 -15.41 20.62
C VAL A 72 1.57 -14.68 21.42
N CYS A 73 1.38 -14.45 22.72
CA CYS A 73 2.37 -13.79 23.57
C CYS A 73 3.67 -14.61 23.64
N LEU A 74 3.59 -15.93 23.77
CA LEU A 74 4.75 -16.82 23.72
C LEU A 74 5.46 -16.70 22.38
N ALA A 75 4.73 -16.74 21.27
CA ALA A 75 5.33 -16.62 19.94
C ALA A 75 6.06 -15.28 19.77
N LEU A 76 5.45 -14.16 20.19
CA LEU A 76 6.00 -12.80 20.05
C LEU A 76 7.18 -12.51 21.00
N LEU A 77 7.18 -13.10 22.20
CA LEU A 77 8.20 -12.82 23.23
C LEU A 77 9.38 -13.79 23.24
N HIS A 78 9.33 -14.84 22.42
CA HIS A 78 10.36 -15.87 22.38
C HIS A 78 11.26 -15.68 21.15
N GLU A 79 12.58 -15.59 21.34
CA GLU A 79 13.54 -15.38 20.24
C GLU A 79 13.61 -16.58 19.28
N PRO A 80 13.98 -16.38 18.00
CA PRO A 80 14.06 -17.44 16.98
C PRO A 80 14.95 -18.62 17.38
N ASP A 81 16.07 -18.39 18.09
CA ASP A 81 17.15 -19.37 18.24
C ASP A 81 16.99 -20.42 19.35
N THR A 82 15.93 -20.40 20.16
CA THR A 82 15.88 -21.22 21.38
C THR A 82 15.18 -22.57 21.28
N LEU A 83 14.76 -23.03 20.10
CA LEU A 83 14.21 -24.39 19.92
C LEU A 83 14.81 -25.06 18.69
N GLY A 84 16.02 -25.58 18.87
CA GLY A 84 16.53 -26.64 18.03
C GLY A 84 15.53 -27.80 18.00
N LEU A 85 15.18 -28.20 16.79
CA LEU A 85 14.71 -29.54 16.46
C LEU A 85 15.64 -30.57 17.13
N GLN A 86 15.36 -30.97 18.36
CA GLN A 86 15.86 -32.23 18.91
C GLN A 86 14.93 -33.34 18.40
N GLY A 87 15.10 -33.67 17.12
CA GLY A 87 14.65 -34.93 16.55
C GLY A 87 15.82 -35.90 16.50
N ALA A 88 15.56 -37.13 16.94
CA ALA A 88 16.31 -38.34 16.60
C ALA A 88 17.76 -38.47 17.10
N THR A 89 17.90 -39.30 18.15
CA THR A 89 18.93 -40.34 18.30
C THR A 89 20.31 -40.07 17.68
N ALA A 90 21.27 -39.80 18.55
CA ALA A 90 22.69 -39.91 18.28
C ALA A 90 23.07 -41.32 17.81
N VAL A 91 23.60 -41.45 16.59
CA VAL A 91 24.72 -42.35 16.23
C VAL A 91 25.41 -41.78 14.98
N GLY A 92 26.74 -41.62 15.04
CA GLY A 92 27.59 -41.66 13.83
C GLY A 92 28.41 -40.40 13.55
N ALA A 93 29.70 -40.46 13.89
CA ALA A 93 30.72 -39.46 13.61
C ALA A 93 31.12 -39.40 12.12
N ALA A 94 31.47 -38.21 11.61
CA ALA A 94 32.75 -37.88 10.96
C ALA A 94 32.69 -36.56 10.18
N GLY A 95 33.63 -35.67 10.53
CA GLY A 95 34.24 -34.55 9.81
C GLY A 95 33.60 -33.93 8.56
N ALA A 96 33.46 -32.59 8.57
CA ALA A 96 34.02 -31.72 7.54
C ALA A 96 33.95 -30.24 7.96
N GLN A 97 34.98 -29.50 7.53
CA GLN A 97 35.29 -28.09 7.69
C GLN A 97 34.13 -27.09 7.76
N ALA A 98 34.33 -26.10 8.63
CA ALA A 98 33.67 -24.81 8.64
C ALA A 98 33.85 -24.05 7.31
N THR A 99 32.77 -23.48 6.80
CA THR A 99 32.77 -22.28 5.98
C THR A 99 31.89 -21.24 6.66
N HIS A 100 32.51 -20.14 7.05
CA HIS A 100 31.88 -18.89 7.46
C HIS A 100 30.90 -18.44 6.37
N ASP A 101 29.62 -18.38 6.72
CA ASP A 101 28.65 -17.42 6.19
C ASP A 101 27.56 -17.24 7.25
N ALA A 102 27.90 -16.42 8.25
CA ALA A 102 26.97 -15.89 9.23
C ALA A 102 26.92 -14.38 9.00
N GLY A 103 25.82 -13.90 8.44
CA GLY A 103 25.61 -12.47 8.33
C GLY A 103 24.66 -12.05 7.22
N GLU A 104 23.45 -12.61 7.14
CA GLU A 104 22.35 -12.02 6.36
C GLU A 104 21.01 -12.67 6.74
N ALA A 105 20.34 -12.13 7.77
CA ALA A 105 18.86 -12.09 7.94
C ALA A 105 18.43 -11.71 9.37
N GLU A 106 18.81 -10.54 9.89
CA GLU A 106 18.20 -9.98 11.13
C GLU A 106 17.31 -8.76 10.82
N GLY A 107 16.47 -8.89 9.80
CA GLY A 107 15.38 -7.93 9.56
C GLY A 107 14.12 -8.27 10.37
N PRO A 108 13.24 -7.30 10.65
CA PRO A 108 11.93 -7.54 11.28
C PRO A 108 11.06 -8.57 10.53
N GLU A 109 11.30 -8.79 9.24
CA GLU A 109 10.63 -9.79 8.42
C GLU A 109 11.03 -11.24 8.78
N ALA A 110 12.30 -11.49 9.12
CA ALA A 110 12.80 -12.81 9.49
C ALA A 110 12.23 -13.26 10.85
N TRP A 111 12.18 -12.34 11.83
CA TRP A 111 11.53 -12.58 13.12
C TRP A 111 10.04 -12.89 12.95
N LEU A 112 9.34 -12.11 12.13
CA LEU A 112 7.91 -12.32 11.92
C LEU A 112 7.61 -13.65 11.20
N GLY A 113 8.47 -14.07 10.27
CA GLY A 113 8.42 -15.41 9.68
C GLY A 113 8.49 -16.52 10.73
N ALA A 114 9.43 -16.41 11.68
CA ALA A 114 9.58 -17.39 12.77
C ALA A 114 8.37 -17.41 13.72
N VAL A 115 7.81 -16.24 14.08
CA VAL A 115 6.60 -16.12 14.89
C VAL A 115 5.42 -16.85 14.24
N LEU A 116 5.23 -16.65 12.93
CA LEU A 116 4.10 -17.21 12.20
C LEU A 116 4.24 -18.72 11.97
N SER A 117 5.45 -19.23 11.78
CA SER A 117 5.71 -20.67 11.74
C SER A 117 5.32 -21.36 13.05
N ARG A 118 5.64 -20.77 14.21
CA ARG A 118 5.27 -21.31 15.53
C ARG A 118 3.76 -21.33 15.77
N LEU A 119 3.08 -20.28 15.31
CA LEU A 119 1.62 -20.21 15.38
C LEU A 119 0.94 -21.30 14.53
N ARG A 120 1.60 -21.78 13.46
CA ARG A 120 1.14 -22.93 12.67
C ARG A 120 1.41 -24.28 13.38
N GLU A 121 2.59 -24.44 13.99
CA GLU A 121 2.99 -25.69 14.66
C GLU A 121 2.22 -25.99 15.95
N GLY A 122 1.77 -24.95 16.67
CA GLY A 122 1.03 -25.09 17.93
C GLY A 122 -0.46 -25.49 17.80
N GLY A 123 -1.01 -25.57 16.58
CA GLY A 123 -2.43 -25.84 16.35
C GLY A 123 -2.72 -27.27 15.88
N THR A 124 -3.19 -28.15 16.75
CA THR A 124 -3.68 -29.51 16.38
C THR A 124 -5.16 -29.53 15.92
N ALA A 125 -5.72 -28.39 15.53
CA ALA A 125 -7.11 -28.30 15.04
C ALA A 125 -7.11 -28.11 13.50
N PRO A 126 -8.14 -28.63 12.79
CA PRO A 126 -8.22 -28.48 11.34
C PRO A 126 -8.04 -27.01 10.93
N ALA A 127 -7.18 -26.79 9.93
CA ALA A 127 -6.54 -25.52 9.54
C ALA A 127 -7.47 -24.29 9.43
N GLY A 128 -8.79 -24.48 9.36
CA GLY A 128 -9.77 -23.42 9.24
C GLY A 128 -10.23 -22.74 10.53
N ARG A 129 -10.05 -23.31 11.74
CA ARG A 129 -10.46 -22.64 13.01
C ARG A 129 -9.31 -22.11 13.85
N ALA A 130 -8.15 -22.79 13.84
CA ALA A 130 -6.97 -22.37 14.58
C ALA A 130 -6.41 -21.03 14.08
N GLY A 131 -6.37 -20.82 12.75
CA GLY A 131 -5.82 -19.60 12.15
C GLY A 131 -6.57 -18.31 12.54
N TRP A 132 -7.90 -18.37 12.62
CA TRP A 132 -8.70 -17.19 13.02
C TRP A 132 -8.55 -16.86 14.50
N GLY A 133 -8.38 -17.86 15.37
CA GLY A 133 -8.11 -17.67 16.80
C GLY A 133 -6.83 -16.86 17.03
N THR A 134 -5.76 -17.16 16.28
CA THR A 134 -4.52 -16.39 16.28
C THR A 134 -4.72 -14.94 15.90
N LEU A 135 -5.47 -14.67 14.82
CA LEU A 135 -5.77 -13.31 14.37
C LEU A 135 -6.58 -12.54 15.42
N GLY A 136 -7.55 -13.23 16.03
CA GLY A 136 -8.34 -12.71 17.14
C GLY A 136 -7.51 -12.31 18.35
N ALA A 137 -6.62 -13.20 18.79
CA ALA A 137 -5.71 -12.97 19.91
C ALA A 137 -4.73 -11.81 19.62
N LEU A 138 -4.16 -11.76 18.41
CA LEU A 138 -3.32 -10.63 17.99
C LEU A 138 -4.09 -9.31 18.00
N ALA A 139 -5.32 -9.29 17.48
CA ALA A 139 -6.17 -8.09 17.48
C ALA A 139 -6.49 -7.61 18.90
N ARG A 140 -6.65 -8.52 19.88
CA ARG A 140 -6.86 -8.18 21.29
C ARG A 140 -5.63 -7.55 21.96
N LEU A 141 -4.43 -7.79 21.45
CA LEU A 141 -3.22 -7.12 21.95
C LEU A 141 -3.15 -5.65 21.49
N MET A 142 -3.84 -5.28 20.42
CA MET A 142 -3.73 -3.97 19.81
C MET A 142 -4.60 -2.92 20.53
N LEU A 143 -4.16 -1.67 20.46
CA LEU A 143 -4.97 -0.55 20.96
C LEU A 143 -6.27 -0.42 20.14
N PRO A 144 -7.41 -0.08 20.79
CA PRO A 144 -8.65 0.20 20.08
C PRO A 144 -8.46 1.20 18.94
N GLY A 145 -9.06 0.93 17.78
CA GLY A 145 -8.95 1.76 16.58
C GLY A 145 -7.62 1.64 15.81
N SER A 146 -6.67 0.83 16.29
CA SER A 146 -5.38 0.62 15.62
C SER A 146 -5.28 -0.72 14.88
N THR A 147 -6.29 -1.60 15.03
CA THR A 147 -6.36 -2.89 14.36
C THR A 147 -6.45 -2.71 12.84
N PRO A 148 -5.59 -3.37 12.05
CA PRO A 148 -5.74 -3.38 10.60
C PRO A 148 -7.08 -3.99 10.18
N ALA A 149 -7.71 -3.39 9.17
CA ALA A 149 -8.84 -4.01 8.48
C ALA A 149 -8.35 -5.02 7.43
N LEU A 150 -9.18 -6.02 7.14
CA LEU A 150 -8.97 -6.97 6.04
C LEU A 150 -9.76 -6.51 4.83
N LEU A 151 -9.08 -6.24 3.71
CA LEU A 151 -9.71 -5.92 2.43
C LEU A 151 -9.50 -7.07 1.44
N PHE A 152 -10.58 -7.73 1.06
CA PHE A 152 -10.57 -8.75 0.01
C PHE A 152 -10.81 -8.09 -1.34
N VAL A 153 -9.85 -8.22 -2.26
CA VAL A 153 -9.92 -7.67 -3.62
C VAL A 153 -9.75 -8.81 -4.61
N ALA A 154 -10.58 -8.85 -5.66
CA ALA A 154 -10.39 -9.79 -6.75
C ALA A 154 -9.11 -9.43 -7.52
N ARG A 155 -8.20 -10.39 -7.68
CA ARG A 155 -7.02 -10.21 -8.56
C ARG A 155 -7.42 -10.57 -9.99
N GLY A 156 -7.53 -9.57 -10.86
CA GLY A 156 -7.93 -9.73 -12.25
C GLY A 156 -9.43 -10.03 -12.41
N ALA A 157 -9.81 -10.64 -13.54
CA ALA A 157 -11.21 -10.96 -13.84
C ALA A 157 -11.82 -11.87 -12.77
N SER A 158 -12.79 -11.35 -12.03
CA SER A 158 -13.45 -12.09 -10.94
C SER A 158 -14.29 -13.26 -11.50
N SER A 159 -14.05 -14.47 -11.01
CA SER A 159 -14.88 -15.62 -11.40
C SER A 159 -16.32 -15.40 -10.92
N PRO A 160 -17.33 -16.00 -11.59
CA PRO A 160 -18.74 -15.84 -11.21
C PRO A 160 -19.05 -16.18 -9.74
N GLY A 161 -18.27 -17.07 -9.11
CA GLY A 161 -18.45 -17.49 -7.72
C GLY A 161 -17.61 -16.74 -6.68
N TRP A 162 -16.62 -15.93 -7.10
CA TRP A 162 -15.62 -15.37 -6.19
C TRP A 162 -16.24 -14.56 -5.04
N LEU A 163 -17.17 -13.65 -5.36
CA LEU A 163 -17.82 -12.82 -4.35
C LEU A 163 -18.58 -13.68 -3.31
N GLY A 164 -19.21 -14.76 -3.75
CA GLY A 164 -19.92 -15.67 -2.87
C GLY A 164 -18.97 -16.49 -1.98
N ASP A 165 -17.83 -16.91 -2.51
CA ASP A 165 -16.80 -17.64 -1.75
C ASP A 165 -16.17 -16.75 -0.68
N VAL A 166 -15.77 -15.53 -1.05
CA VAL A 166 -15.22 -14.54 -0.13
C VAL A 166 -16.25 -14.13 0.93
N ALA A 167 -17.51 -13.94 0.56
CA ALA A 167 -18.58 -13.66 1.52
C ALA A 167 -18.68 -14.74 2.59
N ARG A 168 -18.56 -16.02 2.23
CA ARG A 168 -18.60 -17.14 3.20
C ARG A 168 -17.38 -17.17 4.12
N VAL A 169 -16.19 -16.88 3.58
CA VAL A 169 -14.95 -16.79 4.37
C VAL A 169 -15.02 -15.61 5.35
N ALA A 170 -15.40 -14.42 4.86
CA ALA A 170 -15.56 -13.21 5.66
C ALA A 170 -16.57 -13.43 6.80
N MET A 171 -17.71 -14.06 6.51
CA MET A 171 -18.70 -14.42 7.52
C MET A 171 -18.15 -15.36 8.59
N THR A 172 -17.47 -16.44 8.17
CA THR A 172 -16.86 -17.40 9.11
C THR A 172 -15.84 -16.72 10.01
N LEU A 173 -15.07 -15.78 9.46
CA LEU A 173 -14.10 -14.98 10.20
C LEU A 173 -14.78 -14.05 11.20
N LEU A 174 -15.79 -13.28 10.79
CA LEU A 174 -16.51 -12.34 11.66
C LEU A 174 -17.29 -13.05 12.77
N GLU A 175 -17.83 -14.24 12.50
CA GLU A 175 -18.45 -15.08 13.53
C GLU A 175 -17.43 -15.57 14.56
N ALA A 176 -16.22 -15.92 14.12
CA ALA A 176 -15.15 -16.33 15.03
C ALA A 176 -14.53 -15.13 15.78
N GLN A 177 -14.43 -13.98 15.12
CA GLN A 177 -13.69 -12.79 15.57
C GLN A 177 -14.48 -11.50 15.27
N PRO A 178 -15.52 -11.20 16.07
CA PRO A 178 -16.40 -10.06 15.84
C PRO A 178 -15.72 -8.68 16.00
N GLN A 179 -14.53 -8.64 16.59
CA GLN A 179 -13.73 -7.42 16.75
C GLN A 179 -12.95 -7.00 15.49
N LEU A 180 -12.93 -7.82 14.44
CA LEU A 180 -12.22 -7.51 13.20
C LEU A 180 -13.12 -6.71 12.24
N SER A 181 -12.48 -5.82 11.48
CA SER A 181 -13.14 -5.14 10.36
C SER A 181 -12.77 -5.82 9.05
N VAL A 182 -13.77 -6.19 8.27
CA VAL A 182 -13.61 -6.85 6.96
C VAL A 182 -14.35 -6.03 5.90
N ALA A 183 -13.71 -5.85 4.74
CA ALA A 183 -14.27 -5.24 3.55
C ALA A 183 -14.03 -6.15 2.34
N VAL A 184 -14.95 -6.09 1.37
CA VAL A 184 -14.83 -6.82 0.09
C VAL A 184 -15.01 -5.83 -1.05
N ALA A 185 -14.04 -5.73 -1.95
CA ALA A 185 -14.12 -4.94 -3.16
C ALA A 185 -14.50 -5.85 -4.34
N SER A 186 -15.58 -5.51 -5.03
CA SER A 186 -16.12 -6.28 -6.15
C SER A 186 -16.69 -5.34 -7.22
N GLU A 187 -16.43 -5.66 -8.48
CA GLU A 187 -17.08 -5.00 -9.63
C GLU A 187 -18.55 -5.44 -9.80
N LYS A 188 -18.89 -6.63 -9.27
CA LYS A 188 -20.26 -7.14 -9.28
C LYS A 188 -21.00 -6.66 -8.04
N PRO A 189 -22.24 -6.17 -8.18
CA PRO A 189 -23.04 -5.75 -7.03
C PRO A 189 -23.40 -6.97 -6.17
N VAL A 190 -23.62 -6.72 -4.87
CA VAL A 190 -23.99 -7.77 -3.92
C VAL A 190 -25.32 -8.43 -4.30
N SER A 191 -26.20 -7.70 -4.98
CA SER A 191 -27.48 -8.18 -5.51
C SER A 191 -27.35 -9.36 -6.50
N ALA A 192 -26.19 -9.55 -7.13
CA ALA A 192 -25.91 -10.66 -8.03
C ALA A 192 -25.72 -12.01 -7.30
N LEU A 193 -25.53 -12.00 -5.98
CA LEU A 193 -25.40 -13.22 -5.18
C LEU A 193 -26.77 -13.90 -4.94
N PRO A 194 -26.82 -15.23 -4.80
CA PRO A 194 -28.03 -15.91 -4.35
C PRO A 194 -28.41 -15.47 -2.91
N PRO A 195 -29.71 -15.51 -2.54
CA PRO A 195 -30.17 -15.24 -1.18
C PRO A 195 -29.43 -16.08 -0.15
N SER A 196 -28.79 -15.43 0.83
CA SER A 196 -28.05 -16.06 1.91
C SER A 196 -27.82 -15.07 3.05
N ARG A 197 -27.48 -15.57 4.25
CA ARG A 197 -27.10 -14.72 5.39
C ARG A 197 -25.88 -13.83 5.06
N ALA A 198 -24.91 -14.38 4.33
CA ALA A 198 -23.72 -13.65 3.90
C ALA A 198 -24.07 -12.50 2.94
N ARG A 199 -24.98 -12.73 1.98
CA ARG A 199 -25.49 -11.68 1.09
C ARG A 199 -26.18 -10.56 1.89
N ALA A 200 -27.06 -10.92 2.84
CA ALA A 200 -27.80 -9.91 3.61
C ALA A 200 -26.85 -8.96 4.36
N LEU A 201 -25.80 -9.51 4.98
CA LEU A 201 -24.81 -8.71 5.71
C LEU A 201 -23.92 -7.86 4.79
N LEU A 202 -23.49 -8.39 3.64
CA LEU A 202 -22.77 -7.59 2.65
C LEU A 202 -23.65 -6.46 2.09
N GLN A 203 -24.95 -6.69 1.94
CA GLN A 203 -25.88 -5.73 1.38
C GLN A 203 -26.15 -4.56 2.34
N GLU A 204 -26.14 -4.77 3.65
CA GLU A 204 -26.26 -3.71 4.65
C GLU A 204 -25.07 -2.73 4.64
N GLY A 205 -23.88 -3.21 4.25
CA GLY A 205 -22.64 -2.43 4.18
C GLY A 205 -22.18 -2.09 2.76
N GLU A 206 -23.03 -2.27 1.74
CA GLU A 206 -22.64 -2.06 0.35
C GLU A 206 -22.43 -0.56 0.06
N ILE A 207 -21.18 -0.20 -0.27
CA ILE A 207 -20.82 1.13 -0.73
C ILE A 207 -20.48 1.04 -2.22
N ALA A 208 -21.34 1.60 -3.06
CA ALA A 208 -21.08 1.69 -4.49
C ALA A 208 -20.02 2.77 -4.75
N VAL A 209 -18.81 2.33 -5.14
CA VAL A 209 -17.76 3.23 -5.62
C VAL A 209 -17.89 3.32 -7.13
N ARG A 210 -18.17 4.51 -7.65
CA ARG A 210 -18.35 4.74 -9.09
C ARG A 210 -17.00 5.05 -9.75
N GLY A 211 -16.53 4.16 -10.62
CA GLY A 211 -15.57 4.47 -11.68
C GLY A 211 -16.30 4.69 -13.01
N LEU A 212 -15.71 5.43 -13.93
CA LEU A 212 -16.24 5.57 -15.28
C LEU A 212 -15.72 4.46 -16.20
N GLY A 213 -16.62 3.84 -16.97
CA GLY A 213 -16.25 2.87 -18.00
C GLY A 213 -15.76 3.55 -19.29
N ALA A 214 -15.13 2.78 -20.18
CA ALA A 214 -14.58 3.29 -21.45
C ALA A 214 -15.62 4.03 -22.32
N VAL A 215 -16.87 3.56 -22.32
CA VAL A 215 -17.97 4.20 -23.05
C VAL A 215 -18.33 5.57 -22.47
N GLU A 216 -18.37 5.67 -21.13
CA GLU A 216 -18.66 6.94 -20.45
C GLU A 216 -17.52 7.96 -20.65
N ILE A 217 -16.27 7.50 -20.58
CA ILE A 217 -15.10 8.34 -20.87
C ILE A 217 -15.14 8.82 -22.33
N GLY A 218 -15.42 7.92 -23.28
CA GLY A 218 -15.59 8.28 -24.69
C GLY A 218 -16.71 9.29 -24.92
N ALA A 219 -17.84 9.16 -24.21
CA ALA A 219 -18.93 10.12 -24.26
C ALA A 219 -18.54 11.49 -23.69
N ALA A 220 -17.75 11.53 -22.60
CA ALA A 220 -17.24 12.77 -22.03
C ALA A 220 -16.29 13.50 -23.00
N LEU A 221 -15.42 12.76 -23.69
CA LEU A 221 -14.53 13.30 -24.72
C LEU A 221 -15.32 13.87 -25.90
N ALA A 222 -16.31 13.12 -26.40
CA ALA A 222 -17.18 13.58 -27.47
C ALA A 222 -17.97 14.85 -27.07
N ALA A 223 -18.45 14.92 -25.82
CA ALA A 223 -19.13 16.10 -25.29
C ALA A 223 -18.21 17.33 -25.17
N ALA A 224 -16.91 17.12 -24.94
CA ALA A 224 -15.89 18.17 -24.99
C ALA A 224 -15.47 18.55 -26.43
N GLY A 225 -16.06 17.92 -27.45
CA GLY A 225 -15.76 18.17 -28.86
C GLY A 225 -14.51 17.47 -29.36
N VAL A 226 -13.91 16.57 -28.58
CA VAL A 226 -12.74 15.80 -29.00
C VAL A 226 -13.15 14.81 -30.09
N PRO A 227 -12.52 14.83 -31.28
CA PRO A 227 -12.83 13.90 -32.36
C PRO A 227 -12.65 12.43 -31.93
N ALA A 228 -13.53 11.57 -32.44
CA ALA A 228 -13.42 10.13 -32.20
C ALA A 228 -12.10 9.60 -32.79
N GLY A 229 -11.25 9.04 -31.94
CA GLY A 229 -9.94 8.49 -32.32
C GLY A 229 -8.73 9.30 -31.84
N ASP A 230 -8.92 10.55 -31.41
CA ASP A 230 -7.81 11.40 -30.94
C ASP A 230 -7.35 11.04 -29.51
N ALA A 231 -8.23 10.45 -28.70
CA ALA A 231 -7.84 9.88 -27.42
C ALA A 231 -7.35 8.44 -27.61
N PRO A 232 -6.10 8.10 -27.24
CA PRO A 232 -5.59 6.75 -27.38
C PRO A 232 -6.38 5.75 -26.54
N ALA A 233 -6.66 4.57 -27.11
CA ALA A 233 -7.35 3.49 -26.39
C ALA A 233 -6.59 3.03 -25.14
N ALA A 234 -5.25 3.10 -25.16
CA ALA A 234 -4.40 2.79 -24.02
C ALA A 234 -4.63 3.74 -22.83
N VAL A 235 -4.76 5.04 -23.10
CA VAL A 235 -5.03 6.05 -22.08
C VAL A 235 -6.42 5.87 -21.47
N ILE A 236 -7.44 5.63 -22.31
CA ILE A 236 -8.80 5.34 -21.83
C ILE A 236 -8.79 4.08 -20.97
N ALA A 237 -8.16 3.01 -21.44
CA ALA A 237 -8.03 1.77 -20.68
C ALA A 237 -7.34 2.00 -19.33
N ARG A 238 -6.30 2.84 -19.30
CA ARG A 238 -5.60 3.19 -18.05
C ARG A 238 -6.48 3.97 -17.08
N LEU A 239 -7.22 4.97 -17.56
CA LEU A 239 -8.16 5.74 -16.73
C LEU A 239 -9.26 4.85 -16.14
N VAL A 240 -9.79 3.90 -16.92
CA VAL A 240 -10.76 2.90 -16.43
C VAL A 240 -10.12 2.00 -15.37
N GLN A 241 -8.96 1.43 -15.69
CA GLN A 241 -8.24 0.49 -14.81
C GLN A 241 -7.94 1.11 -13.45
N ASP A 242 -7.57 2.38 -13.44
CA ASP A 242 -7.21 3.08 -12.22
C ASP A 242 -8.43 3.72 -11.53
N GLY A 243 -9.64 3.52 -12.04
CA GLY A 243 -10.88 3.99 -11.41
C GLY A 243 -11.06 5.51 -11.44
N ALA A 244 -10.72 6.17 -12.55
CA ALA A 244 -10.88 7.62 -12.69
C ALA A 244 -12.33 8.07 -12.44
N ASP A 245 -12.48 9.13 -11.65
CA ASP A 245 -13.76 9.71 -11.29
C ASP A 245 -14.24 10.76 -12.33
N PRO A 246 -15.51 11.20 -12.27
CA PRO A 246 -16.03 12.15 -13.24
C PRO A 246 -15.30 13.51 -13.30
N PRO A 247 -14.90 14.14 -12.18
CA PRO A 247 -14.08 15.34 -12.21
C PRO A 247 -12.75 15.15 -12.94
N LEU A 248 -12.03 14.07 -12.68
CA LEU A 248 -10.75 13.79 -13.34
C LEU A 248 -10.91 13.55 -14.84
N VAL A 249 -11.95 12.82 -15.26
CA VAL A 249 -12.25 12.60 -16.69
C VAL A 249 -12.65 13.90 -17.38
N THR A 250 -13.31 14.81 -16.68
CA THR A 250 -13.64 16.15 -17.21
C THR A 250 -12.36 16.97 -17.45
N LEU A 251 -11.40 16.92 -16.51
CA LEU A 251 -10.08 17.54 -16.70
C LEU A 251 -9.35 16.94 -17.90
N TYR A 252 -9.31 15.60 -18.00
CA TYR A 252 -8.70 14.93 -19.15
C TYR A 252 -9.34 15.38 -20.48
N ALA A 253 -10.67 15.39 -20.55
CA ALA A 253 -11.40 15.79 -21.75
C ALA A 253 -11.12 17.25 -22.15
N ARG A 254 -10.95 18.15 -21.17
CA ARG A 254 -10.52 19.53 -21.42
C ARG A 254 -9.12 19.59 -22.03
N VAL A 255 -8.14 18.87 -21.45
CA VAL A 255 -6.78 18.85 -22.00
C VAL A 255 -6.77 18.28 -23.42
N ALA A 256 -7.50 17.19 -23.65
CA ALA A 256 -7.65 16.59 -24.97
C ALA A 256 -8.27 17.57 -25.99
N ALA A 257 -9.29 18.33 -25.60
CA ALA A 257 -9.91 19.33 -26.47
C ALA A 257 -8.97 20.51 -26.79
N GLU A 258 -8.14 20.94 -25.83
CA GLU A 258 -7.12 21.97 -26.05
C GLU A 258 -6.01 21.48 -26.99
N VAL A 259 -5.52 20.25 -26.80
CA VAL A 259 -4.50 19.63 -27.67
C VAL A 259 -5.04 19.40 -29.08
N ALA A 260 -6.30 19.00 -29.23
CA ALA A 260 -6.96 18.87 -30.53
C ALA A 260 -7.28 20.22 -31.21
N GLY A 261 -7.00 21.35 -30.54
CA GLY A 261 -7.30 22.70 -31.05
C GLY A 261 -8.79 23.04 -31.14
N VAL A 262 -9.65 22.22 -30.53
CA VAL A 262 -11.11 22.38 -30.51
C VAL A 262 -11.52 23.40 -29.45
N ALA A 263 -10.86 23.37 -28.29
CA ALA A 263 -11.01 24.36 -27.25
C ALA A 263 -9.89 25.40 -27.34
N ARG A 264 -10.23 26.67 -27.15
CA ARG A 264 -9.19 27.68 -26.87
C ARG A 264 -8.54 27.31 -25.55
N SER A 265 -7.22 27.45 -25.46
CA SER A 265 -6.53 27.35 -24.18
C SER A 265 -7.16 28.34 -23.21
N THR A 266 -7.94 27.78 -22.30
CA THR A 266 -8.55 28.53 -21.23
C THR A 266 -7.54 28.39 -20.11
N GLY A 267 -6.97 29.50 -19.66
CA GLY A 267 -6.08 29.49 -18.51
C GLY A 267 -6.68 28.74 -17.31
N PRO A 268 -5.89 28.51 -16.26
CA PRO A 268 -6.31 27.70 -15.12
C PRO A 268 -7.66 28.15 -14.54
N ASP A 269 -8.38 27.22 -13.92
CA ASP A 269 -9.64 27.54 -13.23
C ASP A 269 -9.42 28.65 -12.19
N ALA A 270 -10.42 29.53 -12.02
CA ALA A 270 -10.32 30.62 -11.07
C ALA A 270 -10.03 30.10 -9.66
N GLY A 271 -8.83 30.39 -9.13
CA GLY A 271 -8.35 29.93 -7.82
C GLY A 271 -7.40 28.72 -7.85
N SER A 272 -7.18 28.09 -9.01
CA SER A 272 -6.17 27.03 -9.19
C SER A 272 -4.76 27.62 -9.23
N LYS A 273 -3.79 26.90 -8.64
CA LYS A 273 -2.36 27.22 -8.79
C LYS A 273 -1.79 26.73 -10.12
N ALA A 274 -2.50 25.89 -10.86
CA ALA A 274 -2.08 25.45 -12.19
C ALA A 274 -1.87 26.65 -13.11
N ARG A 275 -1.04 26.54 -14.13
CA ARG A 275 -0.89 27.52 -15.22
C ARG A 275 -1.41 26.98 -16.54
N SER A 276 -1.68 25.68 -16.63
CA SER A 276 -2.29 25.02 -17.78
C SER A 276 -3.26 23.92 -17.34
N ALA A 277 -4.18 23.55 -18.23
CA ALA A 277 -5.08 22.41 -17.99
C ALA A 277 -4.30 21.09 -17.85
N ALA A 278 -3.20 20.93 -18.59
CA ALA A 278 -2.32 19.74 -18.51
C ALA A 278 -1.67 19.60 -17.13
N GLU A 279 -1.18 20.69 -16.54
CA GLU A 279 -0.67 20.70 -15.17
C GLU A 279 -1.74 20.32 -14.14
N GLN A 280 -2.94 20.92 -14.25
CA GLN A 280 -4.04 20.64 -13.33
C GLN A 280 -4.44 19.17 -13.42
N PHE A 281 -4.62 18.66 -14.64
CA PHE A 281 -4.98 17.26 -14.86
C PHE A 281 -3.91 16.30 -14.32
N LEU A 282 -2.63 16.49 -14.66
CA LEU A 282 -1.58 15.59 -14.20
C LEU A 282 -1.41 15.65 -12.67
N TYR A 283 -1.56 16.83 -12.06
CA TYR A 283 -1.55 16.98 -10.60
C TYR A 283 -2.67 16.17 -9.93
N GLU A 284 -3.93 16.38 -10.35
CA GLU A 284 -5.08 15.66 -9.79
C GLU A 284 -4.97 14.15 -10.06
N ARG A 285 -4.43 13.79 -11.23
CA ARG A 285 -4.16 12.39 -11.58
C ARG A 285 -3.17 11.75 -10.62
N LEU A 286 -2.03 12.38 -10.36
CA LEU A 286 -1.05 11.87 -9.40
C LEU A 286 -1.58 11.88 -7.96
N ALA A 287 -2.42 12.84 -7.59
CA ALA A 287 -3.05 12.88 -6.28
C ALA A 287 -4.04 11.73 -6.06
N SER A 288 -4.72 11.27 -7.13
CA SER A 288 -5.65 10.13 -7.10
C SER A 288 -4.99 8.76 -6.98
N LEU A 289 -3.69 8.65 -7.29
CA LEU A 289 -2.97 7.39 -7.35
C LEU A 289 -2.28 7.05 -6.01
N PRO A 290 -2.45 5.82 -5.46
CA PRO A 290 -1.86 5.45 -4.17
C PRO A 290 -0.34 5.64 -4.07
N ALA A 291 0.38 5.40 -5.16
CA ALA A 291 1.85 5.50 -5.17
C ALA A 291 2.36 6.95 -5.08
N THR A 292 1.52 7.94 -5.42
CA THR A 292 1.93 9.35 -5.56
C THR A 292 1.08 10.34 -4.76
N ALA A 293 0.01 9.85 -4.12
CA ALA A 293 -0.91 10.65 -3.32
C ALA A 293 -0.18 11.45 -2.23
N GLY A 294 -0.42 12.76 -2.21
CA GLY A 294 0.17 13.67 -1.22
C GLY A 294 1.66 13.98 -1.41
N LEU A 295 2.33 13.46 -2.46
CA LEU A 295 3.76 13.70 -2.67
C LEU A 295 4.07 14.99 -3.40
N PHE A 296 3.27 15.35 -4.40
CA PHE A 296 3.54 16.46 -5.31
C PHE A 296 2.82 17.73 -4.88
N ALA A 297 3.49 18.87 -5.04
CA ALA A 297 2.91 20.20 -4.92
C ALA A 297 2.93 20.92 -6.28
N LEU A 298 1.81 21.54 -6.63
CA LEU A 298 1.60 22.24 -7.90
C LEU A 298 2.23 23.65 -7.90
N ASN A 299 2.99 23.98 -8.95
CA ASN A 299 3.68 25.26 -9.17
C ASN A 299 4.42 25.76 -7.93
N ALA A 300 5.25 24.88 -7.38
CA ALA A 300 5.89 25.08 -6.09
C ALA A 300 7.33 25.58 -6.22
N PRO A 301 7.78 26.51 -5.35
CA PRO A 301 9.16 26.97 -5.35
C PRO A 301 10.14 25.87 -4.89
N ALA A 302 11.22 25.61 -5.62
CA ALA A 302 12.21 24.59 -5.29
C ALA A 302 13.12 24.97 -4.09
N GLY A 303 13.06 26.21 -3.59
CA GLY A 303 13.84 26.67 -2.43
C GLY A 303 15.23 27.19 -2.76
N PHE A 304 15.52 27.47 -4.03
CA PHE A 304 16.75 28.10 -4.49
C PHE A 304 16.46 29.08 -5.64
N ARG A 305 17.39 29.98 -5.93
CA ARG A 305 17.21 31.00 -6.97
C ARG A 305 17.72 30.53 -8.34
N PHE A 306 16.99 30.87 -9.39
CA PHE A 306 17.39 30.71 -10.78
C PHE A 306 16.91 31.92 -11.61
N GLY A 307 17.80 32.53 -12.39
CA GLY A 307 17.45 33.69 -13.23
C GLY A 307 16.93 34.89 -12.44
N GLY A 308 17.46 35.13 -11.23
CA GLY A 308 17.07 36.26 -10.38
C GLY A 308 15.79 36.06 -9.56
N ARG A 309 15.03 35.00 -9.78
CA ARG A 309 13.80 34.63 -9.04
C ARG A 309 13.94 33.28 -8.36
N GLU A 310 12.98 32.92 -7.52
CA GLU A 310 12.91 31.56 -6.99
C GLU A 310 12.61 30.58 -8.13
N ALA A 311 13.36 29.49 -8.20
CA ALA A 311 13.11 28.44 -9.17
C ALA A 311 11.79 27.76 -8.82
N GLU A 312 10.82 27.78 -9.72
CA GLU A 312 9.53 27.13 -9.53
C GLU A 312 9.43 25.91 -10.43
N VAL A 313 8.77 24.85 -9.98
CA VAL A 313 8.58 23.60 -10.72
C VAL A 313 7.10 23.29 -10.78
N ASP A 314 6.63 22.82 -11.95
CA ASP A 314 5.21 22.59 -12.21
C ASP A 314 4.62 21.56 -11.24
N LEU A 315 5.29 20.42 -11.03
CA LEU A 315 4.96 19.47 -9.97
C LEU A 315 6.22 19.08 -9.18
N LEU A 316 6.25 19.42 -7.89
CA LEU A 316 7.42 19.23 -7.04
C LEU A 316 7.15 18.24 -5.91
N ALA A 317 7.90 17.16 -5.86
CA ALA A 317 7.96 16.28 -4.68
C ALA A 317 9.26 16.53 -3.92
N ARG A 318 9.17 17.25 -2.78
CA ARG A 318 10.36 17.68 -2.02
C ARG A 318 11.08 16.54 -1.32
N GLY A 319 10.33 15.63 -0.69
CA GLY A 319 10.86 14.49 0.04
C GLY A 319 11.73 13.59 -0.84
N PRO A 320 11.17 12.98 -1.89
CA PRO A 320 11.93 12.12 -2.82
C PRO A 320 12.76 12.92 -3.84
N LYS A 321 12.80 14.26 -3.74
CA LYS A 321 13.55 15.16 -4.64
C LYS A 321 13.27 14.85 -6.13
N ILE A 322 12.01 14.99 -6.53
CA ILE A 322 11.55 14.82 -7.92
C ILE A 322 10.93 16.15 -8.38
N ALA A 323 11.31 16.58 -9.57
CA ALA A 323 10.78 17.76 -10.24
C ALA A 323 10.19 17.34 -11.59
N VAL A 324 8.89 17.57 -11.80
CA VAL A 324 8.21 17.30 -13.08
C VAL A 324 7.86 18.63 -13.74
N GLU A 325 8.20 18.77 -15.01
CA GLU A 325 7.94 19.94 -15.85
C GLU A 325 7.08 19.54 -17.05
N ILE A 326 6.08 20.35 -17.37
CA ILE A 326 5.10 20.10 -18.42
C ILE A 326 5.21 21.21 -19.46
N ASP A 327 5.83 20.89 -20.59
CA ASP A 327 6.10 21.86 -21.64
C ASP A 327 4.93 21.94 -22.62
N GLY A 328 4.31 23.12 -22.69
CA GLY A 328 3.38 23.44 -23.78
C GLY A 328 4.09 23.64 -25.12
N TYR A 329 3.36 23.47 -26.22
CA TYR A 329 3.85 23.66 -27.60
C TYR A 329 4.61 24.99 -27.84
N PHE A 330 4.21 26.06 -27.14
CA PHE A 330 4.82 27.39 -27.26
C PHE A 330 6.21 27.53 -26.61
N HIS A 331 6.66 26.56 -25.79
CA HIS A 331 7.94 26.65 -25.07
C HIS A 331 9.18 26.50 -25.98
N PHE A 332 9.03 25.88 -27.16
CA PHE A 332 10.14 25.64 -28.09
C PHE A 332 10.32 26.71 -29.18
N GLN A 333 9.50 27.77 -29.17
CA GLN A 333 9.51 28.79 -30.22
C GLN A 333 10.68 29.77 -30.12
N SER A 334 11.43 29.77 -29.01
CA SER A 334 12.65 30.56 -28.84
C SER A 334 13.84 29.68 -28.41
N PRO A 335 14.95 29.67 -29.16
CA PRO A 335 16.19 29.01 -28.75
C PRO A 335 16.69 29.46 -27.38
N GLU A 336 16.47 30.73 -27.01
CA GLU A 336 16.85 31.29 -25.71
C GLU A 336 16.00 30.71 -24.57
N ALA A 337 14.70 30.53 -24.78
CA ALA A 337 13.81 29.88 -23.81
C ALA A 337 14.24 28.43 -23.57
N TYR A 338 14.46 27.67 -24.65
CA TYR A 338 14.98 26.30 -24.57
C TYR A 338 16.30 26.22 -23.78
N ARG A 339 17.29 27.08 -24.11
CA ARG A 339 18.57 27.09 -23.39
C ARG A 339 18.41 27.47 -21.92
N ARG A 340 17.50 28.38 -21.59
CA ARG A 340 17.20 28.77 -20.21
C ARG A 340 16.63 27.58 -19.44
N ASP A 341 15.70 26.84 -20.04
CA ASP A 341 15.05 25.71 -19.37
C ASP A 341 16.04 24.54 -19.16
N ARG A 342 16.93 24.27 -20.14
CA ARG A 342 18.07 23.34 -19.92
C ARG A 342 19.02 23.76 -18.79
N ARG A 343 19.28 25.06 -18.62
CA ARG A 343 20.07 25.55 -17.47
C ARG A 343 19.32 25.38 -16.16
N LYS A 344 17.99 25.53 -16.15
CA LYS A 344 17.14 25.28 -14.97
C LYS A 344 17.24 23.81 -14.56
N ASP A 345 17.17 22.88 -15.51
CA ASP A 345 17.30 21.44 -15.25
C ASP A 345 18.64 21.11 -14.59
N VAL A 346 19.75 21.68 -15.08
CA VAL A 346 21.08 21.51 -14.46
C VAL A 346 21.11 22.03 -13.02
N VAL A 347 20.47 23.16 -12.75
CA VAL A 347 20.42 23.71 -11.39
C VAL A 347 19.56 22.84 -10.47
N LEU A 348 18.42 22.31 -10.95
CA LEU A 348 17.61 21.34 -10.21
C LEU A 348 18.42 20.08 -9.86
N GLN A 349 19.11 19.51 -10.84
CA GLN A 349 19.95 18.32 -10.66
C GLN A 349 21.09 18.56 -9.68
N ARG A 350 21.76 19.72 -9.74
CA ARG A 350 22.79 20.12 -8.75
C ARG A 350 22.24 20.23 -7.33
N ASN A 351 20.95 20.48 -7.18
CA ASN A 351 20.25 20.49 -5.89
C ASN A 351 19.63 19.12 -5.55
N GLY A 352 20.08 18.07 -6.22
CA GLY A 352 19.73 16.68 -5.95
C GLY A 352 18.37 16.26 -6.49
N TYR A 353 17.72 17.05 -7.36
CA TYR A 353 16.44 16.66 -7.96
C TYR A 353 16.63 15.75 -9.18
N VAL A 354 15.81 14.70 -9.27
CA VAL A 354 15.56 14.02 -10.54
C VAL A 354 14.55 14.87 -11.31
N VAL A 355 14.91 15.27 -12.53
CA VAL A 355 14.08 16.14 -13.38
C VAL A 355 13.43 15.29 -14.47
N LEU A 356 12.10 15.27 -14.48
CA LEU A 356 11.27 14.64 -15.50
C LEU A 356 10.57 15.74 -16.29
N ARG A 357 10.52 15.62 -17.60
CA ARG A 357 9.94 16.63 -18.46
C ARG A 357 9.14 15.98 -19.56
N PHE A 358 7.89 16.41 -19.69
CA PHE A 358 6.92 15.85 -20.62
C PHE A 358 6.29 16.97 -21.43
N LEU A 359 5.90 16.65 -22.67
CA LEU A 359 5.10 17.58 -23.48
C LEU A 359 3.66 17.56 -22.97
N ALA A 360 2.99 18.71 -23.00
CA ALA A 360 1.57 18.81 -22.67
C ALA A 360 0.71 17.93 -23.60
N GLU A 361 1.13 17.72 -24.85
CA GLU A 361 0.50 16.82 -25.82
C GLU A 361 0.63 15.34 -25.40
N ASP A 362 1.78 14.95 -24.84
CA ASP A 362 2.02 13.59 -24.37
C ASP A 362 1.17 13.26 -23.12
N VAL A 363 0.75 14.25 -22.34
CA VAL A 363 -0.21 14.07 -21.24
C VAL A 363 -1.54 13.50 -21.74
N VAL A 364 -1.90 13.75 -23.01
CA VAL A 364 -3.09 13.18 -23.66
C VAL A 364 -2.74 11.93 -24.45
N ALA A 365 -1.63 11.95 -25.19
CA ALA A 365 -1.32 10.88 -26.14
C ALA A 365 -0.63 9.65 -25.52
N ARG A 366 0.01 9.81 -24.36
CA ARG A 366 0.93 8.82 -23.77
C ARG A 366 0.89 8.83 -22.24
N LEU A 367 -0.28 9.10 -21.66
CA LEU A 367 -0.45 9.27 -20.22
C LEU A 367 0.08 8.07 -19.43
N GLU A 368 -0.16 6.86 -19.89
CA GLU A 368 0.30 5.61 -19.26
C GLU A 368 1.82 5.59 -19.09
N GLU A 369 2.57 6.00 -20.12
CA GLU A 369 4.04 6.03 -20.06
C GLU A 369 4.56 7.08 -19.08
N ILE A 370 3.89 8.24 -19.03
CA ILE A 370 4.20 9.31 -18.08
C ILE A 370 3.98 8.83 -16.65
N LEU A 371 2.81 8.21 -16.38
CA LEU A 371 2.46 7.71 -15.06
C LEU A 371 3.40 6.59 -14.60
N ASP A 372 3.74 5.65 -15.49
CA ASP A 372 4.64 4.56 -15.18
C ASP A 372 6.06 5.08 -14.91
N THR A 373 6.54 6.06 -15.69
CA THR A 373 7.84 6.72 -15.47
C THR A 373 7.89 7.43 -14.12
N ILE A 374 6.88 8.25 -13.80
CA ILE A 374 6.83 8.97 -12.52
C ILE A 374 6.79 7.98 -11.36
N THR A 375 5.96 6.94 -11.46
CA THR A 375 5.80 5.93 -10.41
C THR A 375 7.08 5.13 -10.18
N ALA A 376 7.80 4.76 -11.24
CA ALA A 376 9.08 4.08 -11.14
C ALA A 376 10.11 4.94 -10.40
N VAL A 377 10.25 6.21 -10.79
CA VAL A 377 11.19 7.15 -10.14
C VAL A 377 10.79 7.41 -8.68
N VAL A 378 9.50 7.51 -8.37
CA VAL A 378 9.02 7.62 -6.98
C VAL A 378 9.42 6.38 -6.18
N GLY A 379 9.20 5.17 -6.72
CA GLY A 379 9.56 3.92 -6.07
C GLY A 379 11.06 3.84 -5.77
N GLU A 380 11.90 4.18 -6.74
CA GLU A 380 13.36 4.26 -6.54
C GLU A 380 13.71 5.28 -5.46
N ARG A 381 13.13 6.47 -5.49
CA ARG A 381 13.55 7.56 -4.58
C ARG A 381 13.03 7.38 -3.15
N VAL A 382 11.91 6.70 -2.96
CA VAL A 382 11.39 6.35 -1.63
C VAL A 382 12.17 5.18 -1.03
N ALA A 383 12.55 4.18 -1.83
CA ALA A 383 13.29 3.01 -1.35
C ALA A 383 14.70 3.34 -0.86
N TRP A 384 15.34 4.35 -1.45
CA TRP A 384 16.73 4.71 -1.13
C TRP A 384 16.88 5.64 0.08
N GLY A 385 15.78 6.14 0.65
CA GLY A 385 15.82 7.17 1.71
C GLY A 385 16.40 8.51 1.22
N PRO A 386 16.18 9.62 1.96
CA PRO A 386 16.78 10.91 1.64
C PRO A 386 18.31 10.94 1.78
#